data_AF-A0ABD2PWK9-F1
#
_entry.id   AF-A0ABD2PWK9-F1
#
_cell.length_a   1.000
_cell.length_b   1.000
_cell.length_c   1.000
_cell.angle_alpha   90.00
_cell.angle_beta   90.00
_cell.angle_gamma   90.00
#
_symmetry.space_group_name_H-M   'P 1'
#
loop_
_entity.id
_entity.type
_entity.pdbx_description
1 polymer ?
#
loop_
_entity_poly.entity_id
_entity_poly.type
_entity_poly.pdbx_seq_one_letter_code
_entity_poly.pdbx_strand_id
1 'polypeptide(L)'
;MGATRSQRIWKGIRKELKDFSTNTSIRGLPRIARANHRSIRLLWTAYVLLLLTGLTVCMCYLTSQFLEYDVIHPPRLLHDVPAPFPSVTICNLRPLGSNGKTYIAKNNFETPLSFASKMNELTYKRFKSSDYWIVSSAFSITSYLESMEPQVRNSMGHNISDAIFLCQASYLQNNTHRTQHCNTLGTWKSFLHPKFVNCSTLTLRPEYINSTNSMEMIIYLDESLDEIECIDCFRRDIRTQLSGVMVTLHRPNTYPDINNEGESIRPGTYTEIRLETREQRMLTPPYGRCSKSNLTKQTLKFDGHDYVYSEYACKEAIKQVSA
;
A
#
# COMPACT_ATOMS: atom_id res chain seq x y z
N MET A 1 -58.60 -62.39 20.41
CA MET A 1 -57.56 -61.78 19.55
C MET A 1 -56.77 -60.78 20.37
N GLY A 2 -55.64 -61.21 20.95
CA GLY A 2 -54.80 -60.38 21.81
C GLY A 2 -54.02 -59.36 21.00
N ALA A 3 -54.05 -58.09 21.43
CA ALA A 3 -53.26 -57.04 20.82
C ALA A 3 -51.78 -57.46 20.81
N THR A 4 -51.15 -57.49 19.64
CA THR A 4 -49.76 -57.90 19.47
C THR A 4 -48.84 -57.04 20.33
N ARG A 5 -47.70 -57.57 20.81
CA ARG A 5 -46.72 -56.83 21.65
C ARG A 5 -46.39 -55.42 21.09
N SER A 6 -46.35 -55.32 19.76
CA SER A 6 -46.22 -54.06 19.02
C SER A 6 -47.35 -53.05 19.30
N GLN A 7 -48.62 -53.47 19.34
CA GLN A 7 -49.76 -52.59 19.61
C GLN A 7 -49.79 -52.03 21.05
N ARG A 8 -49.29 -52.78 22.04
CA ARG A 8 -49.13 -52.27 23.42
C ARG A 8 -48.04 -51.21 23.50
N ILE A 9 -46.91 -51.44 22.83
CA ILE A 9 -45.80 -50.48 22.77
C ILE A 9 -46.25 -49.18 22.08
N TRP A 10 -46.97 -49.27 20.96
CA TRP A 10 -47.53 -48.11 20.26
C TRP A 10 -48.51 -47.28 21.10
N LYS A 11 -49.37 -47.94 21.90
CA LYS A 11 -50.27 -47.24 22.82
C LYS A 11 -49.53 -46.51 23.93
N GLY A 12 -48.46 -47.13 24.47
CA GLY A 12 -47.58 -46.50 25.45
C GLY A 12 -46.88 -45.27 24.88
N ILE A 13 -46.23 -45.41 23.71
CA ILE A 13 -45.54 -44.32 23.02
C ILE A 13 -46.48 -43.15 22.71
N ARG A 14 -47.71 -43.44 22.26
CA ARG A 14 -48.71 -42.39 21.96
C ARG A 14 -49.14 -41.61 23.20
N LYS A 15 -49.20 -42.25 24.36
CA LYS A 15 -49.53 -41.60 25.63
C LYS A 15 -48.41 -40.65 26.04
N GLU A 16 -47.17 -41.15 26.05
CA GLU A 16 -45.99 -40.34 26.38
C GLU A 16 -45.80 -39.16 25.42
N LEU A 17 -45.99 -39.36 24.11
CA LEU A 17 -45.95 -38.27 23.13
C LEU A 17 -47.03 -37.21 23.37
N LYS A 18 -48.23 -37.63 23.80
CA LYS A 18 -49.30 -36.70 24.12
C LYS A 18 -48.96 -35.89 25.36
N ASP A 19 -48.51 -36.54 26.42
CA ASP A 19 -48.15 -35.89 27.68
C ASP A 19 -46.95 -34.93 27.49
N PHE A 20 -45.97 -35.32 26.68
CA PHE A 20 -44.87 -34.45 26.24
C PHE A 20 -45.38 -33.24 25.44
N SER A 21 -46.24 -33.46 24.44
CA SER A 21 -46.76 -32.38 23.60
C SER A 21 -47.61 -31.36 24.37
N THR A 22 -48.19 -31.75 25.50
CA THR A 22 -48.98 -30.85 26.36
C THR A 22 -48.15 -30.06 27.36
N ASN A 23 -46.95 -30.53 27.70
CA ASN A 23 -46.08 -29.98 28.73
C ASN A 23 -44.76 -29.41 28.20
N THR A 24 -44.56 -29.40 26.88
CA THR A 24 -43.38 -28.81 26.24
C THR A 24 -43.37 -27.28 26.31
N SER A 25 -42.17 -26.70 26.31
CA SER A 25 -41.94 -25.25 26.18
C SER A 25 -42.18 -24.73 24.76
N ILE A 26 -42.33 -25.62 23.77
CA ILE A 26 -42.68 -25.25 22.39
C ILE A 26 -44.12 -24.72 22.37
N ARG A 27 -44.28 -23.41 22.38
CA ARG A 27 -45.57 -22.70 22.53
C ARG A 27 -46.68 -23.17 21.58
N GLY A 28 -46.33 -23.66 20.39
CA GLY A 28 -47.27 -24.16 19.39
C GLY A 28 -47.82 -25.57 19.65
N LEU A 29 -47.04 -26.47 20.25
CA LEU A 29 -47.37 -27.89 20.40
C LEU A 29 -48.54 -28.15 21.38
N PRO A 30 -48.59 -27.51 22.56
CA PRO A 30 -49.70 -27.67 23.50
C PRO A 30 -51.05 -27.23 22.91
N ARG A 31 -51.06 -26.20 22.04
CA ARG A 31 -52.28 -25.74 21.37
C ARG A 31 -52.79 -26.74 20.34
N ILE A 32 -51.89 -27.42 19.62
CA ILE A 32 -52.23 -28.52 18.70
C ILE A 32 -52.75 -29.73 19.49
N ALA A 33 -52.08 -30.08 20.59
CA ALA A 33 -52.40 -31.24 21.42
C ALA A 33 -53.72 -31.11 22.19
N ARG A 34 -54.08 -29.89 22.64
CA ARG A 34 -55.33 -29.58 23.37
C ARG A 34 -56.50 -29.23 22.44
N ALA A 35 -56.30 -29.09 21.13
CA ALA A 35 -57.37 -28.74 20.20
C ALA A 35 -58.38 -29.90 20.02
N ASN A 36 -59.65 -29.63 20.30
CA ASN A 36 -60.73 -30.62 20.19
C ASN A 36 -61.23 -30.80 18.75
N HIS A 37 -61.35 -29.71 17.97
CA HIS A 37 -61.84 -29.75 16.58
C HIS A 37 -60.71 -29.93 15.56
N ARG A 38 -60.97 -30.73 14.52
CA ARG A 38 -60.00 -30.99 13.42
C ARG A 38 -59.58 -29.71 12.69
N SER A 39 -60.51 -28.79 12.44
CA SER A 39 -60.22 -27.52 11.74
C SER A 39 -59.32 -26.60 12.55
N ILE A 40 -59.55 -26.47 13.86
CA ILE A 40 -58.71 -25.68 14.77
C ILE A 40 -57.32 -26.31 14.90
N ARG A 41 -57.24 -27.64 14.93
CA ARG A 41 -55.97 -28.36 14.93
C ARG A 41 -55.17 -28.11 13.65
N LEU A 42 -55.81 -28.14 12.48
CA LEU A 42 -55.20 -27.83 11.19
C LEU A 42 -54.68 -26.39 11.13
N LEU A 43 -55.46 -25.43 11.64
CA LEU A 43 -55.04 -24.03 11.72
C LEU A 43 -53.79 -23.89 12.58
N TRP A 44 -53.78 -24.47 13.79
CA TRP A 44 -52.59 -24.42 14.66
C TRP A 44 -51.39 -25.13 14.04
N THR A 45 -51.58 -26.27 13.36
CA THR A 45 -50.47 -26.95 12.67
C THR A 45 -49.91 -26.12 11.52
N ALA A 46 -50.77 -25.48 10.72
CA ALA A 46 -50.34 -24.63 9.61
C ALA A 46 -49.58 -23.39 10.13
N TYR A 47 -50.09 -22.77 11.20
CA TYR A 47 -49.44 -21.62 11.84
C TYR A 47 -48.05 -21.99 12.40
N VAL A 48 -47.92 -23.12 13.09
CA VAL A 48 -46.64 -23.58 13.63
C VAL A 48 -45.66 -23.91 12.51
N LEU A 49 -46.12 -24.54 11.43
CA LEU A 49 -45.28 -24.88 10.29
C LEU A 49 -44.79 -23.61 9.56
N LEU A 50 -45.68 -22.64 9.34
CA LEU A 50 -45.33 -21.34 8.75
C LEU A 50 -44.25 -20.63 9.58
N LEU A 51 -44.44 -20.54 10.90
CA LEU A 51 -43.45 -19.93 11.78
C LEU A 51 -42.13 -20.69 11.81
N LEU A 52 -42.17 -22.03 11.79
CA LEU A 52 -40.96 -22.85 11.72
C LEU A 52 -40.20 -22.58 10.43
N THR A 53 -40.89 -22.52 9.28
CA THR A 53 -40.25 -22.19 7.99
C THR A 53 -39.67 -20.78 7.97
N GLY A 54 -40.37 -19.79 8.52
CA GLY A 54 -39.86 -18.42 8.63
C GLY A 54 -38.62 -18.33 9.52
N LEU A 55 -38.62 -19.06 10.65
CA LEU A 55 -37.46 -19.15 11.53
C LEU A 55 -36.28 -19.85 10.86
N THR A 56 -36.49 -20.93 10.12
CA THR A 56 -35.39 -21.60 9.39
C THR A 56 -34.80 -20.69 8.32
N VAL A 57 -35.63 -19.97 7.56
CA VAL A 57 -35.14 -19.00 6.55
C VAL A 57 -34.35 -17.87 7.20
N CYS A 58 -34.87 -17.30 8.29
CA CYS A 58 -34.19 -16.24 9.04
C CYS A 58 -32.85 -16.73 9.63
N MET A 59 -32.82 -17.93 10.22
CA MET A 59 -31.59 -18.52 10.74
C MET A 59 -30.58 -18.81 9.63
N CYS A 60 -31.01 -19.34 8.47
CA CYS A 60 -30.14 -19.51 7.32
C CYS A 60 -29.55 -18.18 6.85
N TYR A 61 -30.38 -17.14 6.74
CA TYR A 61 -29.94 -15.79 6.36
C TYR A 61 -28.90 -15.23 7.35
N LEU A 62 -29.19 -15.26 8.65
CA LEU A 62 -28.28 -14.80 9.69
C LEU A 62 -26.97 -15.60 9.71
N THR A 63 -27.04 -16.91 9.46
CA THR A 63 -25.84 -17.77 9.38
C THR A 63 -25.01 -17.41 8.15
N SER A 64 -25.65 -17.21 6.99
CA SER A 64 -24.96 -16.77 5.78
C SER A 64 -24.29 -15.42 5.97
N GLN A 65 -24.99 -14.44 6.55
CA GLN A 65 -24.44 -13.13 6.85
C GLN A 65 -23.27 -13.20 7.85
N PHE A 66 -23.34 -14.08 8.85
CA PHE A 66 -22.24 -14.30 9.78
C PHE A 66 -21.01 -14.92 9.10
N LEU A 67 -21.21 -15.86 8.18
CA LEU A 67 -20.15 -16.53 7.42
C LEU A 67 -19.60 -15.69 6.25
N GLU A 68 -20.19 -14.54 5.95
CA GLU A 68 -19.64 -13.55 5.02
C GLU A 68 -18.41 -12.84 5.64
N TYR A 69 -18.30 -12.84 6.97
CA TYR A 69 -17.21 -12.22 7.73
C TYR A 69 -17.06 -10.71 7.47
N ASP A 70 -18.14 -10.03 7.09
CA ASP A 70 -18.15 -8.59 6.86
C ASP A 70 -17.83 -7.80 8.13
N VAL A 71 -17.00 -6.77 7.98
CA VAL A 71 -16.54 -5.90 9.09
C VAL A 71 -16.88 -4.46 8.77
N ILE A 72 -17.50 -3.78 9.73
CA ILE A 72 -17.74 -2.34 9.66
C ILE A 72 -16.55 -1.60 10.28
N HIS A 73 -15.97 -0.66 9.54
CA HIS A 73 -14.85 0.17 9.99
C HIS A 73 -15.31 1.60 10.31
N PRO A 74 -15.61 1.93 11.56
CA PRO A 74 -15.95 3.31 11.91
C PRO A 74 -14.69 4.18 11.91
N PRO A 75 -14.67 5.33 11.19
CA PRO A 75 -13.59 6.30 11.33
C PRO A 75 -13.58 6.83 12.77
N ARG A 76 -12.39 6.91 13.37
CA ARG A 76 -12.19 7.46 14.71
C ARG A 76 -11.18 8.60 14.64
N LEU A 77 -11.55 9.75 15.19
CA LEU A 77 -10.62 10.85 15.42
C LEU A 77 -9.86 10.55 16.71
N LEU A 78 -8.56 10.29 16.57
CA LEU A 78 -7.66 10.07 17.69
C LEU A 78 -7.09 11.41 18.12
N HIS A 79 -7.48 11.86 19.32
CA HIS A 79 -6.90 13.05 19.95
C HIS A 79 -5.70 12.62 20.80
N ASP A 80 -4.71 13.51 20.93
CA ASP A 80 -3.55 13.35 21.81
C ASP A 80 -2.66 12.11 21.53
N VAL A 81 -2.79 11.52 20.34
CA VAL A 81 -1.86 10.48 19.87
C VAL A 81 -0.74 11.16 19.09
N PRO A 82 0.54 10.99 19.50
CA PRO A 82 1.65 11.57 18.75
C PRO A 82 1.69 10.95 17.36
N ALA A 83 1.63 11.81 16.35
CA ALA A 83 1.81 11.43 14.96
C ALA A 83 3.31 11.45 14.64
N PRO A 84 3.93 10.30 14.33
CA PRO A 84 5.35 10.28 14.02
C PRO A 84 5.62 11.06 12.73
N PHE A 85 6.58 11.98 12.77
CA PHE A 85 7.02 12.71 11.58
C PHE A 85 7.50 11.73 10.49
N PRO A 86 7.06 11.89 9.23
CA PRO A 86 7.36 10.93 8.18
C PRO A 86 8.84 10.93 7.78
N SER A 87 9.26 9.84 7.16
CA SER A 87 10.49 9.84 6.36
C SER A 87 10.26 10.60 5.06
N VAL A 88 11.27 11.36 4.62
CA VAL A 88 11.19 12.17 3.40
C VAL A 88 12.19 11.63 2.39
N THR A 89 11.69 11.09 1.28
CA THR A 89 12.51 10.66 0.15
C THR A 89 12.55 11.75 -0.90
N ILE A 90 13.74 12.03 -1.41
CA ILE A 90 13.98 13.03 -2.45
C ILE A 90 14.78 12.35 -3.57
N CYS A 91 14.31 12.57 -4.79
CA CYS A 91 15.03 12.23 -6.01
C CYS A 91 15.00 13.43 -6.96
N ASN A 92 16.04 13.60 -7.78
CA ASN A 92 15.95 14.56 -8.87
C ASN A 92 15.09 13.96 -10.01
N LEU A 93 14.22 14.77 -10.62
CA LEU A 93 13.46 14.34 -11.81
C LEU A 93 14.39 14.04 -12.99
N ARG A 94 15.54 14.72 -13.02
CA ARG A 94 16.62 14.53 -13.98
C ARG A 94 17.61 13.52 -13.38
N PRO A 95 17.82 12.36 -14.02
CA PRO A 95 18.62 11.30 -13.42
C PRO A 95 20.13 11.56 -13.45
N LEU A 96 20.60 12.39 -14.40
CA LEU A 96 22.03 12.65 -14.63
C LEU A 96 22.45 13.98 -14.04
N GLY A 97 23.38 13.93 -13.08
CA GLY A 97 24.07 15.14 -12.60
C GLY A 97 25.17 15.60 -13.55
N SER A 98 25.74 16.78 -13.28
CA SER A 98 26.82 17.38 -14.07
C SER A 98 28.02 16.43 -14.27
N ASN A 99 28.36 15.65 -13.23
CA ASN A 99 29.41 14.63 -13.29
C ASN A 99 29.06 13.49 -14.26
N GLY A 100 27.80 13.06 -14.29
CA GLY A 100 27.32 12.01 -15.19
C GLY A 100 27.35 12.44 -16.66
N LYS A 101 26.94 13.67 -16.94
CA LYS A 101 27.02 14.26 -18.28
C LYS A 101 28.47 14.31 -18.78
N THR A 102 29.38 14.78 -17.92
CA THR A 102 30.82 14.84 -18.19
C THR A 102 31.40 13.43 -18.42
N TYR A 103 30.96 12.44 -17.63
CA TYR A 103 31.40 11.06 -17.78
C TYR A 103 30.98 10.45 -19.12
N ILE A 104 29.74 10.67 -19.56
CA ILE A 104 29.25 10.21 -20.87
C ILE A 104 30.10 10.83 -21.99
N ALA A 105 30.32 12.14 -21.95
CA ALA A 105 31.13 12.85 -22.94
C ALA A 105 32.58 12.34 -22.98
N LYS A 106 33.22 12.16 -21.82
CA LYS A 106 34.61 11.71 -21.72
C LYS A 106 34.82 10.29 -22.25
N ASN A 107 33.86 9.40 -22.04
CA ASN A 107 33.94 8.01 -22.46
C ASN A 107 33.36 7.76 -23.86
N ASN A 108 32.94 8.81 -24.58
CA ASN A 108 32.27 8.72 -25.87
C ASN A 108 31.05 7.78 -25.85
N PHE A 109 30.29 7.79 -24.75
CA PHE A 109 29.04 7.03 -24.67
C PHE A 109 27.93 7.78 -25.40
N GLU A 110 27.05 7.03 -26.06
CA GLU A 110 25.86 7.58 -26.71
C GLU A 110 24.98 8.23 -25.65
N THR A 111 24.56 9.48 -25.85
CA THR A 111 23.66 10.15 -24.89
C THR A 111 22.31 9.44 -24.83
N PRO A 112 21.57 9.54 -23.71
CA PRO A 112 20.27 8.89 -23.63
C PRO A 112 19.30 9.34 -24.75
N LEU A 113 19.34 10.62 -25.15
CA LEU A 113 18.59 11.13 -26.30
C LEU A 113 19.02 10.49 -27.63
N SER A 114 20.34 10.38 -27.88
CA SER A 114 20.88 9.75 -29.09
C SER A 114 20.50 8.27 -29.17
N PHE A 115 20.69 7.55 -28.06
CA PHE A 115 20.26 6.16 -27.90
C PHE A 115 18.77 5.99 -28.22
N ALA A 116 17.92 6.83 -27.63
CA ALA A 116 16.47 6.78 -27.88
C ALA A 116 16.13 7.01 -29.35
N SER A 117 16.77 7.98 -30.00
CA SER A 117 16.56 8.31 -31.41
C SER A 117 16.93 7.13 -32.32
N LYS A 118 18.13 6.59 -32.12
CA LYS A 118 18.68 5.48 -32.91
C LYS A 118 17.85 4.20 -32.74
N MET A 119 17.47 3.86 -31.50
CA MET A 119 16.63 2.69 -31.24
C MET A 119 15.23 2.84 -31.84
N ASN A 120 14.64 4.04 -31.80
CA ASN A 120 13.36 4.30 -32.47
C ASN A 120 13.45 4.13 -33.98
N GLU A 121 14.52 4.64 -34.61
CA GLU A 121 14.74 4.50 -36.05
C GLU A 121 14.90 3.03 -36.47
N LEU A 122 15.74 2.28 -35.74
CA LEU A 122 15.96 0.85 -35.98
C LEU A 122 14.66 0.06 -35.82
N THR A 123 13.88 0.37 -34.78
CA THR A 123 12.59 -0.29 -34.52
C THR A 123 11.59 0.00 -35.64
N TYR A 124 11.53 1.25 -36.12
CA TYR A 124 10.65 1.64 -37.21
C TYR A 124 10.99 0.92 -38.53
N LYS A 125 12.29 0.75 -38.82
CA LYS A 125 12.75 0.03 -40.02
C LYS A 125 12.48 -1.48 -39.95
N ARG A 126 12.49 -2.06 -38.75
CA ARG A 126 12.43 -3.53 -38.55
C ARG A 126 11.02 -4.08 -38.33
N PHE A 127 10.15 -3.32 -37.65
CA PHE A 127 8.86 -3.79 -37.17
C PHE A 127 7.69 -3.11 -37.89
N LYS A 128 6.59 -3.84 -38.07
CA LYS A 128 5.32 -3.28 -38.58
C LYS A 128 4.70 -2.35 -37.54
N SER A 129 3.74 -1.52 -37.96
CA SER A 129 3.12 -0.51 -37.10
C SER A 129 2.57 -1.03 -35.77
N SER A 130 1.97 -2.24 -35.72
CA SER A 130 1.47 -2.85 -34.47
C SER A 130 2.61 -3.17 -33.49
N ASP A 131 3.64 -3.84 -33.98
CA ASP A 131 4.74 -4.36 -33.17
C ASP A 131 5.73 -3.24 -32.79
N TYR A 132 5.82 -2.22 -33.65
CA TYR A 132 6.62 -1.03 -33.42
C TYR A 132 6.29 -0.40 -32.07
N TRP A 133 5.01 -0.19 -31.74
CA TRP A 133 4.62 0.45 -30.49
C TRP A 133 5.02 -0.36 -29.26
N ILE A 134 4.86 -1.68 -29.34
CA ILE A 134 5.23 -2.60 -28.27
C ILE A 134 6.75 -2.55 -28.05
N VAL A 135 7.54 -2.78 -29.10
CA VAL A 135 9.00 -2.83 -29.00
C VAL A 135 9.58 -1.46 -28.62
N SER A 136 9.10 -0.38 -29.21
CA SER A 136 9.60 0.97 -28.92
C SER A 136 9.25 1.46 -27.51
N SER A 137 8.23 0.90 -26.86
CA SER A 137 7.93 1.18 -25.44
C SER A 137 8.96 0.57 -24.48
N ALA A 138 9.69 -0.47 -24.92
CA ALA A 138 10.74 -1.10 -24.12
C ALA A 138 12.02 -0.25 -24.02
N PHE A 139 12.21 0.74 -24.91
CA PHE A 139 13.36 1.65 -24.89
C PHE A 139 13.02 2.93 -24.14
N SER A 140 13.45 3.00 -22.88
CA SER A 140 13.24 4.13 -21.97
C SER A 140 14.56 4.60 -21.36
N ILE A 141 14.51 5.74 -20.65
CA ILE A 141 15.65 6.20 -19.85
C ILE A 141 16.07 5.15 -18.82
N THR A 142 15.10 4.44 -18.24
CA THR A 142 15.37 3.33 -17.32
C THR A 142 16.12 2.21 -18.03
N SER A 143 15.70 1.82 -19.22
CA SER A 143 16.38 0.78 -20.01
C SER A 143 17.82 1.17 -20.36
N TYR A 144 18.05 2.45 -20.69
CA TYR A 144 19.39 2.98 -20.94
C TYR A 144 20.24 2.94 -19.68
N LEU A 145 19.72 3.44 -18.56
CA LEU A 145 20.45 3.48 -17.30
C LEU A 145 20.75 2.07 -16.78
N GLU A 146 19.75 1.18 -16.73
CA GLU A 146 19.89 -0.22 -16.29
C GLU A 146 20.83 -1.06 -17.16
N SER A 147 21.10 -0.65 -18.41
CA SER A 147 22.13 -1.29 -19.23
C SER A 147 23.56 -1.06 -18.72
N MET A 148 23.75 -0.11 -17.80
CA MET A 148 25.04 0.24 -17.21
C MET A 148 25.25 -0.41 -15.85
N GLU A 149 26.52 -0.60 -15.49
CA GLU A 149 26.91 -1.16 -14.20
C GLU A 149 26.43 -0.27 -13.03
N PRO A 150 25.95 -0.85 -11.91
CA PRO A 150 25.45 -0.09 -10.76
C PRO A 150 26.43 0.97 -10.22
N GLN A 151 27.74 0.68 -10.22
CA GLN A 151 28.76 1.61 -9.76
C GLN A 151 28.85 2.86 -10.65
N VAL A 152 28.74 2.67 -11.97
CA VAL A 152 28.75 3.77 -12.95
C VAL A 152 27.47 4.58 -12.83
N ARG A 153 26.31 3.94 -12.69
CA ARG A 153 25.04 4.66 -12.45
C ARG A 153 25.14 5.56 -11.22
N ASN A 154 25.63 5.02 -10.11
CA ASN A 154 25.77 5.78 -8.87
C ASN A 154 26.68 7.02 -9.01
N SER A 155 27.77 6.93 -9.78
CA SER A 155 28.68 8.06 -9.99
C SER A 155 28.14 9.11 -10.97
N MET A 156 27.19 8.74 -11.82
CA MET A 156 26.54 9.65 -12.77
C MET A 156 25.35 10.41 -12.18
N GLY A 157 24.73 9.87 -11.12
CA GLY A 157 23.59 10.49 -10.44
C GLY A 157 23.96 11.69 -9.57
N HIS A 158 22.95 12.40 -9.08
CA HIS A 158 23.15 13.51 -8.15
C HIS A 158 23.62 13.04 -6.79
N ASN A 159 24.57 13.75 -6.18
CA ASN A 159 24.97 13.51 -4.79
C ASN A 159 24.11 14.35 -3.85
N ILE A 160 23.63 13.75 -2.77
CA ILE A 160 22.73 14.40 -1.81
C ILE A 160 23.40 15.57 -1.08
N SER A 161 24.72 15.49 -0.86
CA SER A 161 25.49 16.58 -0.23
C SER A 161 25.49 17.86 -1.06
N ASP A 162 25.38 17.70 -2.38
CA ASP A 162 25.46 18.80 -3.34
C ASP A 162 24.05 19.30 -3.68
N ALA A 163 23.06 18.40 -3.61
CA ALA A 163 21.66 18.71 -3.84
C ALA A 163 21.00 19.43 -2.65
N ILE A 164 21.32 19.08 -1.40
CA ILE A 164 20.69 19.71 -0.23
C ILE A 164 21.53 20.88 0.25
N PHE A 165 21.11 22.08 -0.12
CA PHE A 165 21.78 23.32 0.28
C PHE A 165 21.50 23.67 1.75
N LEU A 166 20.24 23.55 2.18
CA LEU A 166 19.84 23.77 3.57
C LEU A 166 18.78 22.74 3.95
N CYS A 167 18.91 22.15 5.13
CA CYS A 167 17.85 21.33 5.73
C CYS A 167 17.79 21.62 7.24
N GLN A 168 16.64 22.08 7.71
CA GLN A 168 16.37 22.33 9.12
C GLN A 168 15.01 21.76 9.51
N ALA A 169 14.91 21.22 10.72
CA ALA A 169 13.63 20.79 11.27
C ALA A 169 13.42 21.39 12.65
N SER A 170 12.16 21.74 12.93
CA SER A 170 11.74 22.31 14.20
C SER A 170 11.01 21.27 15.03
N TYR A 171 11.50 21.03 16.23
CA TYR A 171 10.95 20.07 17.18
C TYR A 171 10.63 20.72 18.53
N LEU A 172 9.68 20.13 19.24
CA LEU A 172 9.25 20.58 20.55
C LEU A 172 10.08 19.89 21.64
N GLN A 173 10.77 20.69 22.46
CA GLN A 173 11.48 20.20 23.64
C GLN A 173 11.13 21.07 24.84
N ASN A 174 10.58 20.47 25.90
CA ASN A 174 10.14 21.19 27.10
C ASN A 174 9.24 22.42 26.79
N ASN A 175 8.25 22.25 25.90
CA ASN A 175 7.38 23.32 25.40
C ASN A 175 8.08 24.49 24.67
N THR A 176 9.35 24.33 24.30
CA THR A 176 10.08 25.30 23.48
C THR A 176 10.34 24.71 22.10
N HIS A 177 10.07 25.50 21.05
CA HIS A 177 10.42 25.12 19.70
C HIS A 177 11.92 25.32 19.49
N ARG A 178 12.60 24.27 19.06
CA ARG A 178 14.02 24.31 18.72
C ARG A 178 14.18 23.91 17.27
N THR A 179 15.05 24.61 16.56
CA THR A 179 15.38 24.32 15.16
C THR A 179 16.80 23.82 15.09
N GLN A 180 17.02 22.74 14.34
CA GLN A 180 18.35 22.18 14.15
C GLN A 180 18.50 21.57 12.76
N HIS A 181 19.76 21.44 12.32
CA HIS A 181 20.08 20.84 11.03
C HIS A 181 19.65 19.38 10.95
N CYS A 182 19.08 18.97 9.82
CA CYS A 182 18.57 17.62 9.63
C CYS A 182 19.63 16.53 9.83
N ASN A 183 20.89 16.79 9.46
CA ASN A 183 22.01 15.85 9.64
C ASN A 183 22.28 15.52 11.12
N THR A 184 21.88 16.41 12.03
CA THR A 184 21.99 16.16 13.48
C THR A 184 20.77 15.44 14.04
N LEU A 185 19.59 15.64 13.45
CA LEU A 185 18.31 15.10 13.94
C LEU A 185 17.98 13.72 13.36
N GLY A 186 18.53 13.38 12.19
CA GLY A 186 18.20 12.18 11.45
C GLY A 186 19.39 11.54 10.75
N THR A 187 19.09 10.51 9.97
CA THR A 187 20.05 9.81 9.12
C THR A 187 19.56 9.79 7.68
N TRP A 188 20.49 9.99 6.76
CA TRP A 188 20.26 9.85 5.32
C TRP A 188 20.59 8.43 4.89
N LYS A 189 19.68 7.81 4.13
CA LYS A 189 19.91 6.53 3.44
C LYS A 189 19.79 6.77 1.94
N SER A 190 20.84 6.46 1.19
CA SER A 190 20.83 6.60 -0.27
C SER A 190 20.62 5.24 -0.91
N PHE A 191 19.92 5.21 -2.04
CA PHE A 191 19.62 4.00 -2.79
C PHE A 191 19.49 4.31 -4.28
N LEU A 192 19.64 3.28 -5.11
CA LEU A 192 19.61 3.42 -6.56
C LEU A 192 18.21 3.14 -7.10
N HIS A 193 17.52 4.18 -7.57
CA HIS A 193 16.24 4.05 -8.24
C HIS A 193 16.43 3.85 -9.76
N PRO A 194 15.74 2.88 -10.39
CA PRO A 194 15.87 2.60 -11.84
C PRO A 194 15.62 3.79 -12.75
N LYS A 195 14.75 4.72 -12.35
CA LYS A 195 14.36 5.89 -13.14
C LYS A 195 15.13 7.17 -12.79
N PHE A 196 15.45 7.37 -11.51
CA PHE A 196 15.97 8.63 -10.99
C PHE A 196 17.43 8.52 -10.54
N VAL A 197 18.01 7.32 -10.65
CA VAL A 197 19.38 7.00 -10.23
C VAL A 197 19.55 7.22 -8.73
N ASN A 198 20.16 8.31 -8.29
CA ASN A 198 20.45 8.52 -6.87
C ASN A 198 19.25 9.16 -6.18
N CYS A 199 18.64 8.41 -5.27
CA CYS A 199 17.60 8.90 -4.37
C CYS A 199 18.09 8.81 -2.93
N SER A 200 17.60 9.70 -2.08
CA SER A 200 17.94 9.68 -0.66
C SER A 200 16.72 9.89 0.23
N THR A 201 16.67 9.13 1.31
CA THR A 201 15.63 9.22 2.34
C THR A 201 16.21 9.77 3.63
N LEU A 202 15.64 10.86 4.13
CA LEU A 202 15.87 11.35 5.48
C LEU A 202 14.89 10.69 6.44
N THR A 203 15.41 10.06 7.48
CA THR A 203 14.61 9.55 8.60
C THR A 203 15.11 10.14 9.90
N LEU A 204 14.23 10.79 10.67
CA LEU A 204 14.58 11.34 11.97
C LEU A 204 14.87 10.22 12.97
N ARG A 205 15.72 10.49 13.97
CA ARG A 205 15.98 9.54 15.06
C ARG A 205 14.74 9.40 15.95
N PRO A 206 14.52 8.23 16.58
CA PRO A 206 13.34 7.97 17.42
C PRO A 206 13.03 9.04 18.48
N GLU A 207 14.07 9.71 18.99
CA GLU A 207 13.98 10.79 19.96
C GLU A 207 13.26 12.05 19.45
N TYR A 208 13.31 12.31 18.14
CA TYR A 208 12.77 13.53 17.51
C TYR A 208 11.53 13.28 16.65
N ILE A 209 11.27 12.02 16.24
CA ILE A 209 10.16 11.68 15.33
C ILE A 209 8.82 12.20 15.85
N ASN A 210 8.51 12.02 17.14
CA ASN A 210 7.20 12.37 17.70
C ASN A 210 7.06 13.84 18.12
N SER A 211 8.17 14.58 18.20
CA SER A 211 8.19 15.98 18.65
C SER A 211 8.45 16.97 17.52
N THR A 212 8.81 16.49 16.33
CA THR A 212 9.05 17.34 15.16
C THR A 212 7.75 17.80 14.54
N ASN A 213 7.62 19.11 14.32
CA ASN A 213 6.41 19.74 13.78
C ASN A 213 6.57 20.17 12.32
N SER A 214 7.77 20.61 11.93
CA SER A 214 8.03 21.12 10.58
C SER A 214 9.45 20.80 10.12
N MET A 215 9.62 20.71 8.81
CA MET A 215 10.90 20.54 8.14
C MET A 215 10.94 21.48 6.94
N GLU A 216 12.06 22.16 6.76
CA GLU A 216 12.31 23.08 5.67
C GLU A 216 13.60 22.69 4.96
N MET A 217 13.54 22.66 3.63
CA MET A 217 14.65 22.28 2.78
C MET A 217 14.79 23.24 1.59
N ILE A 218 16.03 23.61 1.29
CA ILE A 218 16.41 24.28 0.05
C ILE A 218 17.20 23.25 -0.75
N ILE A 219 16.69 22.92 -1.94
CA ILE A 219 17.25 21.89 -2.81
C ILE A 219 17.76 22.55 -4.08
N TYR A 220 19.02 22.27 -4.40
CA TYR A 220 19.71 22.62 -5.62
C TYR A 220 19.59 21.46 -6.63
N LEU A 221 19.15 21.76 -7.85
CA LEU A 221 18.86 20.73 -8.87
C LEU A 221 20.07 20.36 -9.74
N ASP A 222 21.17 21.11 -9.67
CA ASP A 222 22.34 20.89 -10.54
C ASP A 222 21.96 20.89 -12.04
N GLU A 223 21.13 21.87 -12.43
CA GLU A 223 20.73 22.09 -13.83
C GLU A 223 21.48 23.27 -14.43
N SER A 224 22.15 23.04 -15.56
CA SER A 224 22.79 24.09 -16.34
C SER A 224 21.73 24.85 -17.14
N LEU A 225 21.58 26.14 -16.86
CA LEU A 225 20.67 27.03 -17.59
C LEU A 225 21.16 27.36 -19.01
N ASP A 226 22.44 27.10 -19.29
CA ASP A 226 23.08 27.41 -20.57
C ASP A 226 22.99 26.26 -21.59
N GLU A 227 22.52 25.08 -21.18
CA GLU A 227 22.33 23.92 -22.07
C GLU A 227 20.97 23.99 -22.78
N ILE A 228 20.99 24.40 -24.06
CA ILE A 228 19.80 24.41 -24.93
C ILE A 228 19.35 22.98 -25.30
N GLU A 229 20.29 22.04 -25.34
CA GLU A 229 20.02 20.64 -25.70
C GLU A 229 19.91 19.74 -24.48
N CYS A 230 18.76 19.10 -24.36
CA CYS A 230 18.48 18.15 -23.30
C CYS A 230 19.00 16.74 -23.64
N ILE A 231 20.23 16.43 -23.25
CA ILE A 231 20.93 15.18 -23.60
C ILE A 231 20.30 13.91 -23.03
N ASP A 232 19.53 14.04 -21.96
CA ASP A 232 18.85 12.98 -21.20
C ASP A 232 17.32 13.07 -21.29
N CYS A 233 16.79 13.85 -22.23
CA CYS A 233 15.36 13.87 -22.54
C CYS A 233 14.97 12.72 -23.47
N PHE A 234 13.96 11.96 -23.06
CA PHE A 234 13.23 11.03 -23.91
C PHE A 234 11.95 11.69 -24.41
N ARG A 235 11.79 11.80 -25.73
CA ARG A 235 10.59 12.40 -26.34
C ARG A 235 9.29 11.71 -25.93
N ARG A 236 9.36 10.40 -25.63
CA ARG A 236 8.22 9.57 -25.22
C ARG A 236 7.98 9.52 -23.72
N ASP A 237 8.99 9.88 -22.91
CA ASP A 237 8.83 10.02 -21.47
C ASP A 237 8.91 11.50 -21.12
N ILE A 238 7.77 12.18 -21.20
CA ILE A 238 7.68 13.63 -20.95
C ILE A 238 8.21 14.01 -19.56
N ARG A 239 8.24 13.09 -18.60
CA ARG A 239 8.78 13.36 -17.26
C ARG A 239 10.27 13.64 -17.29
N THR A 240 11.00 13.05 -18.23
CA THR A 240 12.44 13.35 -18.43
C THR A 240 12.67 14.78 -18.91
N GLN A 241 11.65 15.46 -19.43
CA GLN A 241 11.73 16.86 -19.88
C GLN A 241 11.38 17.85 -18.76
N LEU A 242 11.06 17.36 -17.56
CA LEU A 242 10.70 18.19 -16.42
C LEU A 242 11.91 18.42 -15.52
N SER A 243 12.03 19.66 -15.07
CA SER A 243 12.98 20.08 -14.04
C SER A 243 12.26 20.14 -12.69
N GLY A 244 12.91 19.62 -11.65
CA GLY A 244 12.35 19.59 -10.31
C GLY A 244 12.81 18.42 -9.47
N VAL A 245 12.23 18.28 -8.30
CA VAL A 245 12.45 17.12 -7.43
C VAL A 245 11.19 16.28 -7.32
N MET A 246 11.36 14.97 -7.26
CA MET A 246 10.34 14.03 -6.82
C MET A 246 10.47 13.85 -5.32
N VAL A 247 9.39 14.11 -4.58
CA VAL A 247 9.34 13.96 -3.13
C VAL A 247 8.28 12.93 -2.76
N THR A 248 8.63 12.00 -1.87
CA THR A 248 7.70 11.01 -1.32
C THR A 248 7.76 11.05 0.20
N LEU A 249 6.60 11.13 0.83
CA LEU A 249 6.45 11.15 2.28
C LEU A 249 5.86 9.82 2.72
N HIS A 250 6.57 9.10 3.57
CA HIS A 250 6.19 7.75 3.95
C HIS A 250 6.49 7.47 5.43
N ARG A 251 5.97 6.35 5.94
CA ARG A 251 6.16 5.98 7.36
C ARG A 251 7.65 5.83 7.70
N PRO A 252 8.08 6.19 8.92
CA PRO A 252 9.47 6.06 9.34
C PRO A 252 10.04 4.67 9.07
N ASN A 253 11.25 4.63 8.51
CA ASN A 253 12.00 3.39 8.22
C ASN A 253 11.32 2.41 7.23
N THR A 254 10.34 2.85 6.44
CA THR A 254 9.76 2.02 5.37
C THR A 254 10.44 2.31 4.02
N TYR A 255 10.36 1.38 3.07
CA TYR A 255 10.88 1.61 1.71
C TYR A 255 9.90 2.51 0.92
N PRO A 256 10.39 3.56 0.23
CA PRO A 256 9.53 4.57 -0.40
C PRO A 256 8.93 4.12 -1.74
N ASP A 257 7.62 4.32 -1.94
CA ASP A 257 6.94 4.11 -3.22
C ASP A 257 6.99 5.37 -4.09
N ILE A 258 8.16 5.65 -4.66
CA ILE A 258 8.39 6.87 -5.45
C ILE A 258 7.53 6.88 -6.73
N ASN A 259 7.22 5.72 -7.29
CA ASN A 259 6.53 5.64 -8.58
C ASN A 259 5.04 5.90 -8.47
N ASN A 260 4.40 5.52 -7.34
CA ASN A 260 2.96 5.69 -7.14
C ASN A 260 2.61 6.84 -6.17
N GLU A 261 3.45 7.11 -5.16
CA GLU A 261 3.19 8.12 -4.12
C GLU A 261 4.11 9.36 -4.24
N GLY A 262 4.99 9.39 -5.25
CA GLY A 262 5.87 10.53 -5.49
C GLY A 262 5.14 11.73 -6.08
N GLU A 263 5.40 12.91 -5.49
CA GLU A 263 4.91 14.19 -5.96
C GLU A 263 6.04 15.04 -6.54
N SER A 264 5.81 15.62 -7.72
CA SER A 264 6.82 16.47 -8.38
C SER A 264 6.72 17.92 -7.91
N ILE A 265 7.83 18.47 -7.41
CA ILE A 265 7.94 19.87 -6.96
C ILE A 265 8.75 20.67 -7.98
N ARG A 266 8.22 21.84 -8.35
CA ARG A 266 8.83 22.72 -9.34
C ARG A 266 9.97 23.56 -8.75
N PRO A 267 11.06 23.81 -9.50
CA PRO A 267 12.10 24.75 -9.10
C PRO A 267 11.57 26.19 -9.04
N GLY A 268 12.30 27.05 -8.33
CA GLY A 268 12.00 28.49 -8.26
C GLY A 268 10.73 28.84 -7.48
N THR A 269 10.18 27.89 -6.71
CA THR A 269 8.97 28.09 -5.90
C THR A 269 9.19 27.69 -4.45
N TYR A 270 8.52 28.38 -3.53
CA TYR A 270 8.37 27.91 -2.15
C TYR A 270 7.11 27.04 -2.08
N THR A 271 7.27 25.74 -1.83
CA THR A 271 6.15 24.78 -1.77
C THR A 271 5.94 24.33 -0.33
N GLU A 272 4.76 24.63 0.21
CA GLU A 272 4.34 24.16 1.55
C GLU A 272 3.51 22.88 1.42
N ILE A 273 3.97 21.79 2.05
CA ILE A 273 3.23 20.52 2.10
C ILE A 273 2.66 20.33 3.50
N ARG A 274 1.33 20.39 3.63
CA ARG A 274 0.63 20.15 4.89
C ARG A 274 0.21 18.69 5.01
N LEU A 275 0.43 18.11 6.18
CA LEU A 275 0.23 16.68 6.42
C LEU A 275 -0.91 16.42 7.39
N GLU A 276 -1.75 15.46 7.04
CA GLU A 276 -2.73 14.84 7.93
C GLU A 276 -2.38 13.35 8.03
N THR A 277 -2.08 12.87 9.24
CA THR A 277 -1.76 11.46 9.44
C THR A 277 -3.03 10.63 9.62
N ARG A 278 -3.12 9.52 8.88
CA ARG A 278 -4.22 8.56 9.01
C ARG A 278 -3.67 7.20 9.41
N GLU A 279 -4.18 6.66 10.51
CA GLU A 279 -3.87 5.29 10.93
C GLU A 279 -4.96 4.34 10.43
N GLN A 280 -4.58 3.37 9.60
CA GLN A 280 -5.47 2.30 9.15
C GLN A 280 -5.11 0.99 9.83
N ARG A 281 -6.07 0.39 10.54
CA ARG A 281 -5.92 -0.93 11.17
C ARG A 281 -6.89 -1.91 10.52
N MET A 282 -6.34 -2.99 9.97
CA MET A 282 -7.13 -4.09 9.40
C MET A 282 -6.99 -5.34 10.26
N LEU A 283 -8.01 -6.20 10.21
CA LEU A 283 -8.01 -7.48 10.89
C LEU A 283 -7.24 -8.54 10.08
N THR A 284 -6.81 -9.59 10.77
CA THR A 284 -6.25 -10.79 10.14
C THR A 284 -7.35 -11.66 9.53
N PRO A 285 -7.03 -12.56 8.57
CA PRO A 285 -7.99 -13.53 8.06
C PRO A 285 -8.71 -14.31 9.18
N PRO A 286 -10.01 -14.63 9.03
CA PRO A 286 -10.86 -14.45 7.83
C PRO A 286 -11.47 -13.06 7.65
N TYR A 287 -11.41 -12.19 8.67
CA TYR A 287 -12.07 -10.87 8.68
C TYR A 287 -11.32 -9.76 7.91
N GLY A 288 -10.11 -10.05 7.45
CA GLY A 288 -9.29 -9.08 6.73
C GLY A 288 -8.07 -9.74 6.11
N ARG A 289 -7.16 -8.92 5.58
CA ARG A 289 -6.00 -9.39 4.79
C ARG A 289 -4.65 -9.10 5.45
N CYS A 290 -4.63 -8.62 6.70
CA CYS A 290 -3.36 -8.36 7.37
C CYS A 290 -2.58 -9.66 7.61
N SER A 291 -1.29 -9.62 7.32
CA SER A 291 -0.33 -10.66 7.68
C SER A 291 -0.22 -10.80 9.21
N LYS A 292 0.09 -12.00 9.70
CA LYS A 292 0.31 -12.24 11.14
C LYS A 292 1.50 -11.41 11.65
N SER A 293 1.41 -10.94 12.90
CA SER A 293 2.38 -10.01 13.53
C SER A 293 3.83 -10.49 13.58
N ASN A 294 4.09 -11.78 13.43
CA ASN A 294 5.46 -12.32 13.38
C ASN A 294 6.15 -12.03 12.04
N LEU A 295 5.40 -11.90 10.94
CA LEU A 295 5.95 -11.53 9.62
C LEU A 295 6.29 -10.03 9.55
N THR A 296 5.52 -9.18 10.24
CA THR A 296 5.76 -7.72 10.28
C THR A 296 6.99 -7.31 11.09
N LYS A 297 7.61 -8.24 11.82
CA LYS A 297 8.90 -8.04 12.52
C LYS A 297 10.11 -8.30 11.63
N GLN A 298 9.91 -8.81 10.41
CA GLN A 298 11.01 -9.04 9.47
C GLN A 298 11.49 -7.69 8.94
N THR A 299 12.81 -7.50 8.96
CA THR A 299 13.46 -6.41 8.25
C THR A 299 13.75 -6.84 6.82
N LEU A 300 13.47 -5.95 5.88
CA LEU A 300 13.79 -6.13 4.46
C LEU A 300 15.07 -5.35 4.16
N LYS A 301 15.99 -5.95 3.42
CA LYS A 301 17.27 -5.34 3.06
C LYS A 301 17.25 -4.87 1.61
N PHE A 302 17.48 -3.58 1.40
CA PHE A 302 17.65 -2.96 0.09
C PHE A 302 18.91 -2.09 0.11
N ASP A 303 19.80 -2.27 -0.87
CA ASP A 303 21.04 -1.50 -1.01
C ASP A 303 21.87 -1.41 0.29
N GLY A 304 21.93 -2.52 1.04
CA GLY A 304 22.66 -2.60 2.31
C GLY A 304 21.96 -1.96 3.52
N HIS A 305 20.75 -1.42 3.35
CA HIS A 305 19.97 -0.79 4.40
C HIS A 305 18.78 -1.65 4.85
N ASP A 306 18.53 -1.66 6.15
CA ASP A 306 17.35 -2.31 6.75
C ASP A 306 16.12 -1.39 6.71
N TYR A 307 15.00 -1.98 6.30
CA TYR A 307 13.68 -1.37 6.24
C TYR A 307 12.65 -2.21 6.99
N VAL A 308 11.67 -1.53 7.58
CA VAL A 308 10.51 -2.16 8.21
C VAL A 308 9.57 -2.67 7.12
N TYR A 309 8.92 -3.81 7.39
CA TYR A 309 7.91 -4.38 6.51
C TYR A 309 6.83 -3.37 6.08
N SER A 310 6.62 -3.29 4.78
CA SER A 310 5.44 -2.71 4.14
C SER A 310 5.03 -3.61 2.98
N GLU A 311 3.76 -3.57 2.56
CA GLU A 311 3.30 -4.36 1.42
C GLU A 311 4.09 -4.00 0.15
N TYR A 312 4.36 -2.71 -0.06
CA TYR A 312 5.18 -2.22 -1.16
C TYR A 312 6.60 -2.78 -1.11
N ALA A 313 7.29 -2.65 0.04
CA ALA A 313 8.63 -3.20 0.21
C ALA A 313 8.67 -4.72 -0.04
N CYS A 314 7.64 -5.46 0.38
CA CYS A 314 7.54 -6.88 0.13
C CYS A 314 7.44 -7.20 -1.38
N LYS A 315 6.66 -6.43 -2.14
CA LYS A 315 6.55 -6.57 -3.60
C LYS A 315 7.89 -6.29 -4.30
N GLU A 316 8.61 -5.25 -3.87
CA GLU A 316 9.93 -4.94 -4.43
C GLU A 316 10.98 -6.00 -4.08
N ALA A 317 10.96 -6.55 -2.87
CA ALA A 317 11.85 -7.64 -2.48
C ALA A 317 11.65 -8.89 -3.36
N ILE A 318 10.41 -9.21 -3.72
CA ILE A 318 10.11 -10.36 -4.59
C ILE A 318 10.73 -10.15 -5.98
N LYS A 319 10.67 -8.94 -6.52
CA LYS A 319 11.27 -8.62 -7.83
C LYS A 319 12.78 -8.85 -7.84
N GLN A 320 13.47 -8.53 -6.73
CA GLN A 320 14.92 -8.75 -6.60
C GLN A 320 15.31 -10.23 -6.56
N VAL A 321 14.48 -11.10 -6.00
CA VAL A 321 14.75 -12.55 -5.93
C VAL A 321 14.48 -13.25 -7.26
N SER A 322 13.59 -12.69 -8.09
CA SER A 322 13.23 -13.25 -9.40
C SER A 322 14.15 -12.83 -10.55
N ALA A 323 15.10 -11.93 -10.32
CA ALA A 323 16.08 -11.44 -11.29
C ALA A 323 17.40 -12.20 -11.14
#